data_AF-A0A9N8HSF5-F1
#
_entry.id   AF-A0A9N8HSF5-F1
#
_cell.length_a   1.000
_cell.length_b   1.000
_cell.length_c   1.000
_cell.angle_alpha   90.00
_cell.angle_beta   90.00
_cell.angle_gamma   90.00
#
_symmetry.space_group_name_H-M   'P 1'
#
loop_
_entity.id
_entity.type
_entity.pdbx_description
1 polymer ?
#
loop_
_entity_poly.entity_id
_entity_poly.type
_entity_poly.pdbx_seq_one_letter_code
_entity_poly.pdbx_strand_id
1 'polypeptide(L)'
;MELALDIADRYMMAEPDITYHWCAMKPIFLVSYWIATKFCSGQYETTKAENQALSLEQILKSIPEMSSQTIKQLEMHILNVIDWKVTVPTTVAFVDAFFGYIIAHFTSPFFQHAKATAVRIAEIVTVDNRLARVKRSVIATACIEHAYHLAKVSFRLDAALFYEGATGVELDDSLYHRVYLVIGDLLYPRGRK
;
A
#
# COMPACT_ATOMS: atom_id res chain seq x y z
N MET A 1 -3.50 -7.41 2.64
CA MET A 1 -2.40 -7.85 3.53
C MET A 1 -2.30 -7.01 4.81
N GLU A 2 -2.29 -5.67 4.76
CA GLU A 2 -2.22 -4.80 5.95
C GLU A 2 -3.27 -5.11 7.03
N LEU A 3 -4.54 -5.28 6.64
CA LEU A 3 -5.61 -5.61 7.58
C LEU A 3 -5.38 -6.95 8.30
N ALA A 4 -4.81 -7.94 7.60
CA ALA A 4 -4.50 -9.24 8.18
C ALA A 4 -3.39 -9.15 9.24
N LEU A 5 -2.35 -8.36 8.97
CA LEU A 5 -1.26 -8.09 9.91
C LEU A 5 -1.79 -7.37 11.14
N ASP A 6 -2.61 -6.35 10.96
CA ASP A 6 -3.19 -5.59 12.07
C ASP A 6 -4.13 -6.44 12.95
N ILE A 7 -4.96 -7.31 12.35
CA ILE A 7 -5.79 -8.27 13.10
C ILE A 7 -4.90 -9.21 13.92
N ALA A 8 -3.85 -9.77 13.31
CA ALA A 8 -2.93 -10.68 13.98
C ALA A 8 -2.18 -9.97 15.13
N ASP A 9 -1.67 -8.76 14.90
CA ASP A 9 -0.96 -7.97 15.90
C ASP A 9 -1.85 -7.65 17.10
N ARG A 10 -3.09 -7.19 16.87
CA ARG A 10 -4.04 -6.88 17.95
C ARG A 10 -4.43 -8.12 18.75
N TYR A 11 -4.62 -9.25 18.08
CA TYR A 11 -4.87 -10.53 18.75
C TYR A 11 -3.68 -10.95 19.61
N MET A 12 -2.46 -10.92 19.07
CA MET A 12 -1.25 -11.32 19.81
C MET A 12 -0.94 -10.38 20.99
N MET A 13 -1.22 -9.08 20.86
CA MET A 13 -1.09 -8.13 21.98
C MET A 13 -2.12 -8.37 23.08
N ALA A 14 -3.32 -8.82 22.73
CA ALA A 14 -4.38 -9.13 23.70
C ALA A 14 -4.18 -10.51 24.37
N GLU A 15 -3.54 -11.46 23.68
CA GLU A 15 -3.28 -12.82 24.14
C GLU A 15 -1.76 -13.10 24.24
N PRO A 16 -1.07 -12.52 25.24
CA PRO A 16 0.40 -12.60 25.35
C PRO A 16 0.90 -14.03 25.58
N ASP A 17 0.11 -14.90 26.21
CA ASP A 17 0.47 -16.30 26.47
C ASP A 17 0.59 -17.13 25.19
N ILE A 18 -0.10 -16.73 24.12
CA ILE A 18 -0.05 -17.39 22.81
C ILE A 18 1.18 -16.95 22.00
N THR A 19 1.69 -15.74 22.26
CA THR A 19 2.79 -15.11 21.51
C THR A 19 4.11 -15.88 21.64
N TYR A 20 4.29 -16.67 22.71
CA TYR A 20 5.51 -17.43 22.97
C TYR A 20 5.58 -18.79 22.26
N HIS A 21 4.49 -19.25 21.64
CA HIS A 21 4.48 -20.47 20.86
C HIS A 21 4.56 -20.16 19.37
N TRP A 22 5.77 -20.24 18.80
CA TRP A 22 6.02 -20.11 17.36
C TRP A 22 5.10 -21.00 16.49
N CYS A 23 4.70 -22.17 17.02
CA CYS A 23 3.74 -23.08 16.39
C CYS A 23 2.33 -22.48 16.21
N ALA A 24 1.95 -21.48 17.02
CA ALA A 24 0.65 -20.83 16.96
C ALA A 24 0.59 -19.64 15.98
N MET A 25 1.74 -19.05 15.62
CA MET A 25 1.79 -17.83 14.79
C MET A 25 1.28 -18.04 13.37
N LYS A 26 1.65 -19.18 12.74
CA LYS A 26 1.23 -19.50 11.36
C LYS A 26 -0.30 -19.67 11.25
N PRO A 27 -0.97 -20.44 12.13
CA PRO A 27 -2.43 -20.46 12.22
C PRO A 27 -3.07 -19.09 12.40
N ILE A 28 -2.58 -18.29 13.34
CA ILE A 28 -3.12 -16.96 13.64
C ILE A 28 -3.05 -16.06 12.40
N PHE A 29 -1.91 -16.02 11.73
CA PHE A 29 -1.74 -15.19 10.53
C PHE A 29 -2.66 -15.64 9.39
N LEU A 30 -2.74 -16.94 9.11
CA LEU A 30 -3.57 -17.47 8.03
C LEU A 30 -5.07 -17.24 8.28
N VAL A 31 -5.52 -17.39 9.53
CA VAL A 31 -6.91 -17.08 9.91
C VAL A 31 -7.17 -15.57 9.89
N SER A 32 -6.23 -14.75 10.34
CA SER A 32 -6.34 -13.28 10.25
C SER A 32 -6.40 -12.80 8.80
N TYR A 33 -5.64 -13.44 7.91
CA TYR A 33 -5.72 -13.20 6.47
C TYR A 33 -7.08 -13.60 5.90
N TRP A 34 -7.59 -14.78 6.30
CA TRP A 34 -8.91 -15.23 5.90
C TRP A 34 -10.01 -14.25 6.33
N ILE A 35 -10.00 -13.79 7.58
CA ILE A 35 -10.91 -12.75 8.10
C ILE A 35 -10.77 -11.49 7.23
N ALA A 36 -9.56 -10.98 7.02
CA ALA A 36 -9.32 -9.78 6.22
C ALA A 36 -9.93 -9.88 4.81
N THR A 37 -9.80 -11.04 4.15
CA THR A 37 -10.38 -11.24 2.81
C THR A 37 -11.91 -11.22 2.79
N LYS A 38 -12.57 -11.67 3.88
CA LYS A 38 -14.04 -11.60 4.01
C LYS A 38 -14.52 -10.16 4.15
N PHE A 39 -13.77 -9.31 4.84
CA PHE A 39 -14.15 -7.91 5.07
C PHE A 39 -13.75 -6.98 3.92
N CYS A 40 -12.61 -7.23 3.27
CA CYS A 40 -12.19 -6.44 2.10
C CYS A 40 -13.02 -6.73 0.84
N SER A 41 -13.52 -7.96 0.67
CA SER A 41 -14.32 -8.35 -0.50
C SER A 41 -15.67 -7.61 -0.60
N GLY A 42 -16.14 -6.98 0.48
CA GLY A 42 -17.35 -6.15 0.49
C GLY A 42 -17.12 -4.63 0.43
N GLN A 43 -15.88 -4.13 0.57
CA GLN A 43 -15.62 -2.67 0.73
C GLN A 43 -14.73 -2.07 -0.37
N TYR A 44 -14.01 -2.85 -1.16
CA TYR A 44 -13.11 -2.35 -2.21
C TYR A 44 -13.33 -3.11 -3.53
N GLU A 45 -14.24 -2.61 -4.37
CA GLU A 45 -14.54 -3.16 -5.70
C GLU A 45 -13.47 -2.85 -6.78
N THR A 46 -12.38 -2.16 -6.46
CA THR A 46 -11.51 -1.56 -7.50
C THR A 46 -10.25 -2.34 -7.91
N THR A 47 -9.98 -3.54 -7.40
CA THR A 47 -8.87 -4.37 -7.94
C THR A 47 -9.25 -5.86 -8.01
N LYS A 48 -9.91 -6.21 -9.11
CA LYS A 48 -10.39 -7.57 -9.45
C LYS A 48 -9.30 -8.64 -9.65
N ALA A 49 -8.01 -8.32 -9.51
CA ALA A 49 -6.91 -9.27 -9.75
C ALA A 49 -6.23 -9.83 -8.49
N GLU A 50 -6.32 -9.15 -7.33
CA GLU A 50 -5.47 -9.48 -6.16
C GLU A 50 -6.23 -9.83 -4.88
N ASN A 51 -7.55 -9.63 -4.85
CA ASN A 51 -8.41 -10.08 -3.74
C ASN A 51 -8.93 -11.50 -3.96
N GLN A 52 -8.03 -12.46 -4.26
CA GLN A 52 -8.42 -13.87 -4.22
C GLN A 52 -8.64 -14.22 -2.74
N ALA A 53 -9.91 -14.25 -2.32
CA ALA A 53 -10.27 -14.66 -0.97
C ALA A 53 -9.67 -16.03 -0.70
N LEU A 54 -8.88 -16.14 0.37
CA LEU A 54 -8.23 -17.41 0.70
C LEU A 54 -9.34 -18.41 1.03
N SER A 55 -9.41 -19.52 0.29
CA SER A 55 -10.43 -20.53 0.54
C SER A 55 -10.06 -21.34 1.78
N LEU A 56 -11.07 -21.84 2.49
CA LEU A 56 -10.85 -22.69 3.67
C LEU A 56 -10.00 -23.93 3.32
N GLU A 57 -10.16 -24.46 2.11
CA GLU A 57 -9.35 -25.57 1.59
C GLU A 57 -7.87 -25.20 1.45
N GLN A 58 -7.55 -23.96 1.04
CA GLN A 58 -6.17 -23.48 0.94
C GLN A 58 -5.53 -23.32 2.32
N ILE A 59 -6.29 -22.89 3.33
CA ILE A 59 -5.82 -22.81 4.72
C ILE A 59 -5.53 -24.22 5.25
N LEU A 60 -6.46 -25.16 5.05
CA LEU A 60 -6.31 -26.54 5.49
C LEU A 60 -5.11 -27.24 4.82
N LYS A 61 -4.86 -26.97 3.53
CA LYS A 61 -3.64 -27.44 2.86
C LYS A 61 -2.36 -26.85 3.47
N SER A 62 -2.43 -25.62 3.96
CA SER A 62 -1.29 -24.93 4.56
C SER A 62 -1.03 -25.33 6.01
N ILE A 63 -2.05 -25.86 6.71
CA ILE A 63 -1.99 -26.32 8.11
C ILE A 63 -2.77 -27.66 8.21
N PRO A 64 -2.20 -28.76 7.70
CA PRO A 64 -2.90 -30.05 7.63
C PRO A 64 -3.24 -30.64 9.01
N GLU A 65 -2.60 -30.17 10.07
CA GLU A 65 -2.83 -30.60 11.45
C GLU A 65 -4.12 -30.01 12.05
N MET A 66 -4.73 -29.00 11.42
CA MET A 66 -5.94 -28.35 11.90
C MET A 66 -7.19 -28.86 11.17
N SER A 67 -8.26 -29.06 11.92
CA SER A 67 -9.58 -29.33 11.34
C SER A 67 -10.28 -28.04 10.90
N SER A 68 -11.21 -28.16 9.95
CA SER A 68 -12.11 -27.06 9.54
C SER A 68 -12.84 -26.43 10.73
N GLN A 69 -13.26 -27.25 11.70
CA GLN A 69 -13.92 -26.78 12.91
C GLN A 69 -12.97 -25.97 13.80
N THR A 70 -11.72 -26.40 13.97
CA THR A 70 -10.70 -25.69 14.74
C THR A 70 -10.39 -24.33 14.11
N ILE A 71 -10.31 -24.24 12.78
CA ILE A 71 -10.08 -22.98 12.07
C ILE A 71 -11.25 -22.01 12.32
N LYS A 72 -12.50 -22.48 12.24
CA LYS A 72 -13.69 -21.65 12.53
C LYS A 72 -13.76 -21.20 13.99
N GLN A 73 -13.36 -22.06 14.93
CA GLN A 73 -13.29 -21.69 16.34
C GLN A 73 -12.22 -20.62 16.57
N LEU A 74 -11.05 -20.76 15.95
CA LEU A 74 -9.98 -19.76 16.00
C LEU A 74 -10.42 -18.43 15.37
N GLU A 75 -11.14 -18.47 14.24
CA GLU A 75 -11.73 -17.28 13.62
C GLU A 75 -12.65 -16.53 14.60
N MET A 76 -13.61 -17.24 15.20
CA MET A 76 -14.56 -16.63 16.14
C MET A 76 -13.85 -16.10 17.39
N HIS A 77 -12.83 -16.81 17.87
CA HIS A 77 -12.05 -16.39 19.01
C HIS A 77 -11.26 -15.11 18.71
N ILE A 78 -10.56 -15.03 17.57
CA ILE A 78 -9.86 -13.82 17.12
C ILE A 78 -10.82 -12.64 17.05
N LEU A 79 -11.98 -12.81 16.40
CA LEU A 79 -12.99 -11.75 16.26
C LEU A 79 -13.50 -11.23 17.61
N ASN A 80 -13.74 -12.13 18.56
CA ASN A 80 -14.16 -11.74 19.91
C ASN A 80 -13.05 -10.99 20.67
N VAL A 81 -11.80 -11.44 20.57
CA VAL A 81 -10.66 -10.80 21.24
C VAL A 81 -10.40 -9.39 20.69
N ILE A 82 -10.55 -9.18 19.38
CA ILE A 82 -10.42 -7.85 18.77
C ILE A 82 -11.71 -7.01 18.83
N ASP A 83 -12.71 -7.43 19.60
CA ASP A 83 -14.00 -6.73 19.77
C ASP A 83 -14.71 -6.45 18.43
N TRP A 84 -14.62 -7.39 17.49
CA TRP A 84 -15.19 -7.30 16.14
C TRP A 84 -14.76 -6.06 15.34
N LYS A 85 -13.70 -5.37 15.76
CA LYS A 85 -13.18 -4.17 15.10
C LYS A 85 -12.31 -4.54 13.90
N VAL A 86 -12.93 -4.93 12.79
CA VAL A 86 -12.22 -5.39 11.58
C VAL A 86 -11.97 -4.26 10.57
N THR A 87 -11.86 -3.01 11.03
CA THR A 87 -11.58 -1.85 10.19
C THR A 87 -10.28 -1.19 10.62
N VAL A 88 -9.42 -0.93 9.64
CA VAL A 88 -8.15 -0.26 9.85
C VAL A 88 -7.94 0.68 8.67
N PRO A 89 -7.72 1.98 8.91
CA PRO A 89 -7.21 2.86 7.89
C PRO A 89 -5.83 2.34 7.44
N THR A 90 -5.76 1.70 6.27
CA THR A 90 -4.51 1.17 5.72
C THR A 90 -3.65 2.30 5.19
N THR A 91 -2.35 2.05 5.09
CA THR A 91 -1.39 2.97 4.46
C THR A 91 -1.84 3.29 3.04
N VAL A 92 -2.25 2.27 2.29
CA VAL A 92 -2.81 2.42 0.94
C VAL A 92 -4.08 3.29 0.95
N ALA A 93 -5.01 3.09 1.89
CA ALA A 93 -6.24 3.89 1.96
C ALA A 93 -5.94 5.39 2.21
N PHE A 94 -4.92 5.72 3.01
CA PHE A 94 -4.46 7.10 3.17
C PHE A 94 -3.87 7.69 1.88
N VAL A 95 -3.05 6.90 1.16
CA VAL A 95 -2.50 7.30 -0.15
C VAL A 95 -3.62 7.54 -1.15
N ASP A 96 -4.60 6.63 -1.23
CA ASP A 96 -5.76 6.73 -2.11
C ASP A 96 -6.61 7.95 -1.80
N ALA A 97 -6.89 8.23 -0.52
CA ALA A 97 -7.65 9.40 -0.10
C ALA A 97 -6.94 10.71 -0.47
N PHE A 98 -5.63 10.79 -0.23
CA PHE A 98 -4.83 11.97 -0.55
C PHE A 98 -4.80 12.25 -2.06
N PHE A 99 -4.39 11.26 -2.87
CA PHE A 99 -4.33 11.44 -4.31
C PHE A 99 -5.72 11.54 -4.93
N GLY A 100 -6.74 10.88 -4.38
CA GLY A 100 -8.13 11.04 -4.80
C GLY A 100 -8.59 12.49 -4.69
N TYR A 101 -8.28 13.16 -3.57
CA TYR A 101 -8.53 14.59 -3.42
C TYR A 101 -7.75 15.42 -4.45
N ILE A 102 -6.44 15.20 -4.61
CA ILE A 102 -5.61 15.97 -5.54
C ILE A 102 -6.09 15.79 -6.99
N ILE A 103 -6.33 14.56 -7.43
CA ILE A 103 -6.75 14.24 -8.81
C ILE A 103 -8.12 14.84 -9.12
N ALA A 104 -9.05 14.84 -8.15
CA ALA A 104 -10.36 15.46 -8.31
C ALA A 104 -10.29 16.98 -8.54
N HIS A 105 -9.24 17.64 -8.05
CA HIS A 105 -9.04 19.09 -8.18
C HIS A 105 -8.00 19.47 -9.26
N PHE A 106 -7.08 18.57 -9.60
CA PHE A 106 -5.97 18.79 -10.51
C PHE A 106 -5.83 17.59 -11.44
N THR A 107 -6.46 17.65 -12.61
CA THR A 107 -6.43 16.58 -13.59
C THR A 107 -5.08 16.58 -14.34
N SER A 108 -4.10 15.83 -13.81
CA SER A 108 -2.81 15.63 -14.46
C SER A 108 -2.39 14.16 -14.45
N PRO A 109 -1.91 13.61 -15.58
CA PRO A 109 -1.32 12.27 -15.66
C PRO A 109 -0.18 12.05 -14.66
N PHE A 110 0.52 13.13 -14.29
CA PHE A 110 1.55 13.11 -13.27
C PHE A 110 1.04 12.60 -11.91
N PHE A 111 -0.12 13.09 -11.46
CA PHE A 111 -0.67 12.71 -10.15
C PHE A 111 -1.21 11.27 -10.16
N GLN A 112 -1.67 10.78 -11.31
CA GLN A 112 -2.03 9.38 -11.47
C GLN A 112 -0.80 8.47 -11.38
N HIS A 113 0.31 8.86 -12.00
CA HIS A 113 1.56 8.13 -11.94
C HIS A 113 2.17 8.16 -10.53
N ALA A 114 2.21 9.33 -9.89
CA ALA A 114 2.68 9.48 -8.51
C ALA A 114 1.84 8.65 -7.53
N LYS A 115 0.50 8.61 -7.73
CA LYS A 115 -0.39 7.74 -6.96
C LYS A 115 0.00 6.26 -7.10
N ALA A 116 0.13 5.76 -8.32
CA ALA A 116 0.48 4.36 -8.56
C ALA A 116 1.83 3.97 -7.90
N THR A 117 2.81 4.86 -8.00
CA THR A 117 4.12 4.67 -7.35
C THR A 117 4.01 4.68 -5.82
N ALA A 118 3.22 5.60 -5.25
CA ALA A 118 3.01 5.68 -3.81
C ALA A 118 2.33 4.43 -3.25
N VAL A 119 1.33 3.89 -3.97
CA VAL A 119 0.65 2.63 -3.60
C VAL A 119 1.64 1.47 -3.56
N ARG A 120 2.48 1.31 -4.60
CA ARG A 120 3.50 0.26 -4.63
C ARG A 120 4.51 0.37 -3.47
N ILE A 121 4.96 1.59 -3.17
CA ILE A 121 5.85 1.81 -2.02
C ILE A 121 5.12 1.44 -0.73
N ALA A 122 3.87 1.86 -0.55
CA ALA A 122 3.05 1.54 0.60
C ALA A 122 2.94 0.02 0.81
N GLU A 123 2.65 -0.75 -0.23
CA GLU A 123 2.59 -2.21 -0.17
C GLU A 123 3.91 -2.83 0.32
N ILE A 124 5.06 -2.34 -0.19
CA ILE A 124 6.38 -2.84 0.20
C ILE A 124 6.71 -2.47 1.66
N VAL A 125 6.46 -1.24 2.09
CA VAL A 125 6.82 -0.81 3.45
C VAL A 125 5.93 -1.44 4.52
N THR A 126 4.72 -1.90 4.15
CA THR A 126 3.80 -2.50 5.12
C THR A 126 4.23 -3.87 5.64
N VAL A 127 5.15 -4.54 4.94
CA VAL A 127 5.78 -5.79 5.40
C VAL A 127 7.07 -5.56 6.18
N ASP A 128 7.55 -4.32 6.29
CA ASP A 128 8.77 -4.00 7.05
C ASP A 128 8.46 -3.84 8.55
N ASN A 129 8.86 -4.84 9.34
CA ASN A 129 8.67 -4.86 10.79
C ASN A 129 9.31 -3.67 11.52
N ARG A 130 10.32 -3.01 10.95
CA ARG A 130 10.92 -1.80 11.56
C ARG A 130 9.92 -0.64 11.63
N LEU A 131 8.90 -0.66 10.78
CA LEU A 131 7.87 0.35 10.69
C LEU A 131 6.60 -0.01 11.47
N ALA A 132 6.53 -1.18 12.11
CA ALA A 132 5.34 -1.65 12.84
C ALA A 132 4.86 -0.67 13.93
N ARG A 133 5.79 0.11 14.52
CA ARG A 133 5.46 1.10 15.57
C ARG A 133 5.14 2.50 15.04
N VAL A 134 5.27 2.72 13.73
CA VAL A 134 5.04 4.02 13.10
C VAL A 134 3.57 4.13 12.71
N LYS A 135 2.95 5.30 12.95
CA LYS A 135 1.56 5.54 12.56
C LYS A 135 1.40 5.39 11.04
N ARG A 136 0.38 4.64 10.60
CA ARG A 136 0.12 4.38 9.16
C ARG A 136 -0.01 5.65 8.32
N SER A 137 -0.59 6.72 8.87
CA SER A 137 -0.66 8.03 8.20
C SER A 137 0.70 8.70 7.97
N VAL A 138 1.65 8.50 8.88
CA VAL A 138 3.03 9.00 8.74
C VAL A 138 3.76 8.22 7.65
N ILE A 139 3.61 6.89 7.64
CA ILE A 139 4.15 6.04 6.57
C ILE A 139 3.56 6.44 5.21
N ALA A 140 2.25 6.64 5.13
CA ALA A 140 1.57 7.06 3.91
C ALA A 140 2.10 8.40 3.39
N THR A 141 2.29 9.38 4.29
CA THR A 141 2.87 10.69 3.93
C THR A 141 4.27 10.54 3.34
N ALA A 142 5.12 9.70 3.95
CA ALA A 142 6.46 9.42 3.42
C ALA A 142 6.42 8.73 2.05
N CYS A 143 5.48 7.79 1.83
CA CYS A 143 5.26 7.15 0.53
C CYS A 143 4.83 8.16 -0.54
N ILE A 144 3.91 9.08 -0.19
CA ILE A 144 3.43 10.14 -1.08
C ILE A 144 4.59 11.08 -1.46
N GLU A 145 5.36 11.54 -0.48
CA GLU A 145 6.50 12.44 -0.70
C GLU A 145 7.55 11.78 -1.61
N HIS A 146 7.93 10.54 -1.30
CA HIS A 146 8.91 9.80 -2.10
C HIS A 146 8.42 9.54 -3.53
N ALA A 147 7.16 9.13 -3.69
CA ALA A 147 6.56 8.90 -5.00
C ALA A 147 6.43 10.18 -5.82
N TYR A 148 6.08 11.30 -5.18
CA TYR A 148 6.05 12.61 -5.83
C TYR A 148 7.43 13.00 -6.34
N HIS A 149 8.48 12.81 -5.53
CA HIS A 149 9.86 13.06 -5.96
C HIS A 149 10.28 12.17 -7.15
N LEU A 150 9.99 10.87 -7.09
CA LEU A 150 10.29 9.93 -8.17
C LEU A 150 9.53 10.25 -9.46
N ALA A 151 8.23 10.48 -9.38
CA ALA A 151 7.41 10.86 -10.53
C ALA A 151 7.92 12.18 -11.15
N LYS A 152 8.40 13.11 -10.32
CA LYS A 152 8.96 14.37 -10.80
C LYS A 152 10.25 14.14 -11.56
N VAL A 153 11.09 13.19 -11.14
CA VAL A 153 12.31 12.81 -11.87
C VAL A 153 11.99 12.10 -13.18
N SER A 154 11.09 11.12 -13.16
CA SER A 154 10.69 10.38 -14.37
C SER A 154 10.08 11.29 -15.44
N PHE A 155 9.15 12.18 -15.05
CA PHE A 155 8.54 13.12 -16.02
C PHE A 155 9.55 14.10 -16.62
N ARG A 156 10.63 14.42 -15.88
CA ARG A 156 11.74 15.25 -16.40
C ARG A 156 12.58 14.50 -17.41
N LEU A 157 12.84 13.21 -17.18
CA LEU A 157 13.56 12.34 -18.11
C LEU A 157 12.77 12.17 -19.41
N ASP A 158 11.47 11.88 -19.32
CA ASP A 158 10.62 11.71 -20.51
C ASP A 158 10.55 12.99 -21.35
N ALA A 159 10.47 14.17 -20.70
CA ALA A 159 10.48 15.45 -21.39
C ALA A 159 11.82 15.77 -22.06
N ALA A 160 12.93 15.40 -21.43
CA ALA A 160 14.26 15.58 -21.99
C ALA A 160 14.52 14.63 -23.17
N LEU A 161 14.16 13.36 -23.04
CA LEU A 161 14.23 12.36 -24.13
C LEU A 161 13.34 12.74 -25.31
N PHE A 162 12.15 13.29 -25.05
CA PHE A 162 11.30 13.85 -26.10
C PHE A 162 11.98 15.02 -26.83
N TYR A 163 12.63 15.92 -26.08
CA TYR A 163 13.37 17.04 -26.66
C TYR A 163 14.56 16.57 -27.51
N GLU A 164 15.36 15.62 -27.03
CA GLU A 164 16.45 15.01 -27.79
C GLU A 164 15.93 14.37 -29.09
N GLY A 165 14.86 13.57 -29.00
CA GLY A 165 14.25 12.91 -30.15
C GLY A 165 13.64 13.89 -31.17
N ALA A 166 13.06 15.00 -30.71
CA ALA A 166 12.45 16.01 -31.56
C ALA A 166 13.47 16.96 -32.22
N THR A 167 14.60 17.21 -31.56
CA THR A 167 15.60 18.19 -32.04
C THR A 167 16.87 17.55 -32.61
N GLY A 168 17.10 16.26 -32.35
CA GLY A 168 18.33 15.56 -32.72
C GLY A 168 19.57 16.02 -31.94
N VAL A 169 19.39 16.84 -30.91
CA VAL A 169 20.47 17.34 -30.05
C VAL A 169 20.58 16.42 -28.84
N GLU A 170 21.68 15.68 -28.70
CA GLU A 170 22.02 15.01 -27.44
C GLU A 170 22.22 16.07 -26.36
N LEU A 171 21.49 15.96 -25.25
CA LEU A 171 21.64 16.87 -24.14
C LEU A 171 22.80 16.38 -23.27
N ASP A 172 23.77 17.24 -22.99
CA ASP A 172 24.72 16.98 -21.90
C ASP A 172 24.07 17.26 -20.53
N ASP A 173 24.68 16.82 -19.43
CA ASP A 173 24.16 17.00 -18.06
C ASP A 173 23.80 18.47 -17.72
N SER A 174 24.47 19.44 -18.36
CA SER A 174 24.23 20.87 -18.14
C SER A 174 23.03 21.40 -18.93
N LEU A 175 22.80 20.87 -20.12
CA LEU A 175 21.66 21.12 -20.99
C LEU A 175 20.39 20.45 -20.46
N TYR A 176 20.50 19.23 -19.90
CA TYR A 176 19.45 18.55 -19.15
C TYR A 176 18.89 19.45 -18.04
N HIS A 177 19.75 20.15 -17.29
CA HIS A 177 19.31 21.05 -16.21
C HIS A 177 18.62 22.33 -16.71
N ARG A 178 18.95 22.84 -17.92
CA ARG A 178 18.32 24.04 -18.48
C ARG A 178 16.97 23.73 -19.13
N VAL A 179 16.89 22.65 -19.91
CA VAL A 179 15.61 22.14 -20.45
C VAL A 179 14.67 21.77 -19.30
N TYR A 180 15.21 21.21 -18.22
CA TYR A 180 14.52 20.96 -16.96
C TYR A 180 13.83 22.19 -16.35
N LEU A 181 14.50 23.34 -16.30
CA LEU A 181 13.93 24.57 -15.74
C LEU A 181 12.84 25.15 -16.65
N VAL A 182 13.06 25.13 -17.97
CA VAL A 182 12.13 25.71 -18.94
C VAL A 182 10.86 24.87 -19.07
N ILE A 183 10.97 23.55 -19.22
CA ILE A 183 9.79 22.67 -19.32
C ILE A 183 9.07 22.56 -17.98
N GLY A 184 9.81 22.50 -16.87
CA GLY A 184 9.24 22.49 -15.53
C GLY A 184 8.39 23.75 -15.24
N ASP A 185 8.86 24.93 -15.64
CA ASP A 185 8.11 26.18 -15.49
C ASP A 185 6.97 26.34 -16.50
N LEU A 186 7.04 25.71 -17.67
CA LEU A 186 5.95 25.68 -18.66
C LEU A 186 4.80 24.75 -18.24
N LEU A 187 5.10 23.58 -17.69
CA LEU A 187 4.11 22.58 -17.27
C LEU A 187 3.53 22.86 -15.88
N TYR A 188 4.32 23.49 -15.01
CA TYR A 188 3.91 23.90 -13.67
C TYR A 188 4.29 25.36 -13.46
N PRO A 189 3.56 26.31 -14.09
CA PRO A 189 3.83 27.72 -13.91
C PRO A 189 3.72 28.01 -12.41
N ARG A 190 4.86 28.25 -11.78
CA ARG A 190 4.89 28.78 -10.41
C ARG A 190 4.10 30.07 -10.49
N GLY A 191 2.92 30.11 -9.87
CA GLY A 191 2.07 31.29 -9.87
C GLY A 191 2.93 32.50 -9.50
N ARG A 192 3.25 33.31 -10.50
CA ARG A 192 3.98 34.55 -10.31
C ARG A 192 3.01 35.49 -9.60
N LYS A 193 3.24 35.67 -8.29
CA LYS A 193 2.79 36.89 -7.60
C LYS A 193 3.65 38.05 -8.06
#